data_AF-A0A1F8F4Q3-F1
#
_entry.id   AF-A0A1F8F4Q3-F1
#
_cell.length_a   1.000
_cell.length_b   1.000
_cell.length_c   1.000
_cell.angle_alpha   90.00
_cell.angle_beta   90.00
_cell.angle_gamma   90.00
#
_symmetry.space_group_name_H-M   'P 1'
#
loop_
_entity.id
_entity.type
_entity.pdbx_description
1 polymer ?
#
loop_
_entity_poly.entity_id
_entity_poly.type
_entity_poly.pdbx_seq_one_letter_code
_entity_poly.pdbx_strand_id
1 'polypeptide(L)'
;MKINICPICVAGSSLWLGLSAGVAWGYLESSMYMVPIALLMGGTVVGIAYLGEKKCRWASQHQLLWKTLVITGGMTLAYLLIINLNKFIVVAELLILIKIAYLFFIKQPPKPASGSKEISKIEEQMEQCC
;
A
#
# COMPACT_ATOMS: atom_id res chain seq x y z
N MET A 1 -14.83 -4.29 -16.94
CA MET A 1 -13.53 -3.84 -16.38
C MET A 1 -13.19 -4.75 -15.20
N LYS A 2 -12.14 -5.57 -15.30
CA LYS A 2 -11.70 -6.45 -14.21
C LYS A 2 -10.81 -5.61 -13.29
N ILE A 3 -11.39 -5.07 -12.22
CA ILE A 3 -10.59 -4.34 -11.24
C ILE A 3 -9.87 -5.38 -10.38
N ASN A 4 -8.60 -5.64 -10.69
CA ASN A 4 -7.75 -6.50 -9.86
C ASN A 4 -7.28 -5.70 -8.64
N ILE A 5 -8.23 -5.38 -7.76
CA ILE A 5 -7.95 -4.81 -6.45
C ILE A 5 -7.29 -5.90 -5.60
N CYS A 6 -6.16 -5.57 -4.96
CA CYS A 6 -5.54 -6.48 -4.02
C CYS A 6 -6.42 -6.55 -2.75
N PRO A 7 -7.03 -7.70 -2.41
CA PRO A 7 -7.91 -7.80 -1.25
C PRO A 7 -7.18 -7.49 0.06
N ILE A 8 -5.89 -7.81 0.13
CA ILE A 8 -5.02 -7.49 1.27
C ILE A 8 -4.84 -5.97 1.42
N CYS A 9 -4.70 -5.23 0.32
CA CYS A 9 -4.57 -3.77 0.38
C CYS A 9 -5.86 -3.12 0.88
N VAL A 10 -7.04 -3.62 0.48
CA VAL A 10 -8.33 -3.12 0.97
C VAL A 10 -8.52 -3.46 2.43
N ALA A 11 -8.28 -4.71 2.83
CA ALA A 11 -8.42 -5.14 4.22
C ALA A 11 -7.50 -4.35 5.15
N GLY A 12 -6.21 -4.27 4.80
CA GLY A 12 -5.23 -3.49 5.56
C GLY A 12 -5.62 -2.02 5.65
N SER A 13 -5.92 -1.39 4.52
CA SER A 13 -6.26 0.04 4.48
C SER A 13 -7.53 0.36 5.26
N SER A 14 -8.57 -0.45 5.11
CA SER A 14 -9.86 -0.25 5.80
C SER A 14 -9.73 -0.45 7.30
N LEU A 15 -8.91 -1.41 7.72
CA LEU A 15 -8.69 -1.71 9.14
C LEU A 15 -8.06 -0.53 9.86
N TRP A 16 -6.96 0.00 9.34
CA TRP A 16 -6.27 1.10 10.02
C TRP A 16 -7.01 2.43 9.89
N LEU A 17 -7.72 2.68 8.78
CA LEU A 17 -8.65 3.82 8.65
C LEU A 17 -9.77 3.74 9.67
N GLY A 18 -10.36 2.56 9.88
CA GLY A 18 -11.40 2.33 10.87
C GLY A 18 -10.91 2.59 12.29
N LEU A 19 -9.72 2.09 12.63
CA LEU A 19 -9.08 2.36 13.91
C LEU A 19 -8.78 3.86 14.10
N SER A 20 -8.26 4.52 13.08
CA SER A 20 -7.96 5.97 13.08
C SER A 20 -9.23 6.81 13.26
N ALA A 21 -10.32 6.44 12.60
CA ALA A 21 -11.62 7.07 12.80
C ALA A 21 -12.16 6.83 14.22
N GLY A 22 -12.04 5.61 14.75
CA GLY A 22 -12.45 5.28 16.12
C GLY A 22 -11.71 6.11 17.17
N VAL A 23 -10.40 6.32 16.97
CA VAL A 23 -9.58 7.20 17.82
C VAL A 23 -9.98 8.67 17.65
N ALA A 24 -10.17 9.16 16.42
CA ALA A 24 -10.54 10.55 16.14
C ALA A 24 -11.94 10.96 16.62
N TRP A 25 -12.87 10.00 16.74
CA TRP A 25 -14.20 10.22 17.34
C TRP A 25 -14.24 9.97 18.85
N GLY A 26 -13.12 9.59 19.48
CA GLY A 26 -13.02 9.37 20.92
C GLY A 26 -13.65 8.06 21.40
N TYR A 27 -13.96 7.13 20.49
CA TYR A 27 -14.44 5.79 20.85
C TYR A 27 -13.31 4.87 21.34
N LEU A 28 -12.08 5.11 20.87
CA LEU A 28 -10.89 4.32 21.21
C LEU A 28 -9.80 5.20 21.83
N GLU A 29 -9.11 4.67 22.84
CA GLU A 29 -8.00 5.36 23.50
C GLU A 29 -6.78 5.42 22.59
N SER A 30 -6.27 6.63 22.32
CA SER A 30 -5.17 6.85 21.37
C SER A 30 -3.90 6.10 21.76
N SER A 31 -3.60 6.00 23.07
CA SER A 31 -2.40 5.35 23.62
C SER A 31 -2.24 3.89 23.19
N MET A 32 -3.32 3.11 23.21
CA MET A 32 -3.32 1.67 22.93
C MET A 32 -3.31 1.35 21.44
N TYR A 33 -3.98 2.20 20.65
CA TYR A 33 -4.17 1.94 19.22
C TYR A 33 -3.17 2.66 18.31
N MET A 34 -2.33 3.55 18.85
CA MET A 34 -1.30 4.26 18.08
C MET A 34 -0.32 3.31 17.38
N VAL A 35 0.17 2.30 18.10
CA VAL A 35 1.14 1.32 17.59
C VAL A 35 0.56 0.45 16.46
N PRO A 36 -0.61 -0.21 16.61
CA PRO A 36 -1.18 -1.00 15.54
C PRO A 36 -1.56 -0.16 14.30
N ILE A 37 -2.05 1.07 14.51
CA ILE A 37 -2.32 2.00 13.40
C ILE A 37 -1.02 2.33 12.65
N ALA A 38 0.05 2.70 13.37
CA ALA A 38 1.34 3.01 12.78
C ALA A 38 1.92 1.84 11.97
N LEU A 39 1.80 0.62 12.51
CA LEU A 39 2.30 -0.58 11.86
C LEU A 39 1.56 -0.87 10.53
N LEU A 40 0.24 -0.71 10.52
CA LEU A 40 -0.60 -0.89 9.33
C LEU A 40 -0.39 0.22 8.28
N MET A 41 -0.25 1.47 8.72
CA MET A 41 0.11 2.59 7.83
C MET A 41 1.48 2.39 7.21
N GLY A 42 2.48 1.99 8.00
CA GLY A 42 3.81 1.67 7.52
C GLY A 42 3.81 0.55 6.49
N GLY A 43 3.03 -0.52 6.73
CA GLY A 43 2.82 -1.59 5.75
C GLY A 43 2.24 -1.08 4.42
N THR A 44 1.34 -0.11 4.47
CA THR A 44 0.76 0.53 3.28
C THR A 44 1.82 1.35 2.51
N VAL A 45 2.65 2.11 3.22
CA VAL A 45 3.76 2.88 2.63
C VAL A 45 4.75 1.95 1.91
N VAL A 46 5.17 0.88 2.55
CA VAL A 46 6.07 -0.12 1.95
C VAL A 46 5.41 -0.77 0.73
N GLY A 47 4.13 -1.16 0.82
CA GLY A 47 3.38 -1.70 -0.31
C GLY A 47 3.35 -0.75 -1.51
N ILE A 48 3.12 0.54 -1.29
CA ILE A 48 3.15 1.57 -2.33
C ILE A 48 4.56 1.72 -2.94
N ALA A 49 5.61 1.66 -2.12
CA ALA A 49 7.00 1.75 -2.61
C ALA A 49 7.32 0.63 -3.62
N TYR A 50 6.97 -0.61 -3.28
CA TYR A 50 7.16 -1.78 -4.16
C TYR A 50 6.24 -1.77 -5.38
N LEU A 51 4.98 -1.34 -5.22
CA LEU A 51 4.04 -1.25 -6.34
C LEU A 51 4.45 -0.14 -7.33
N GLY A 52 4.99 0.97 -6.81
CA GLY A 52 5.49 2.11 -7.59
C GLY A 52 6.71 1.77 -8.44
N GLU A 53 7.64 0.97 -7.90
CA GLU A 53 8.80 0.43 -8.63
C GLU A 53 8.36 -0.30 -9.91
N LYS A 54 7.36 -1.17 -9.82
CA LYS A 54 6.83 -1.94 -10.96
C LYS A 54 6.06 -1.11 -11.99
N LYS A 55 5.72 0.15 -11.68
CA LYS A 55 4.83 0.99 -12.50
C LYS A 55 5.55 2.16 -13.18
N CYS A 56 6.51 2.77 -12.52
CA CYS A 56 7.27 3.90 -13.06
C CYS A 56 8.60 3.42 -13.65
N ARG A 57 8.84 3.62 -14.96
CA ARG A 57 10.14 3.30 -15.60
C ARG A 57 11.32 3.96 -14.87
N TRP A 58 11.13 5.19 -14.41
CA TRP A 58 12.14 5.91 -13.62
C TRP A 58 12.39 5.26 -12.24
N ALA A 59 11.33 4.81 -11.57
CA ALA A 59 11.43 4.09 -10.30
C ALA A 59 12.08 2.70 -10.48
N SER A 60 11.85 2.04 -11.62
CA SER A 60 12.49 0.76 -11.94
C SER A 60 13.98 0.91 -12.21
N GLN A 61 14.43 2.03 -12.82
CA GLN A 61 15.86 2.29 -13.01
C GLN A 61 16.56 2.72 -11.72
N HIS A 62 15.87 3.44 -10.83
CA HIS A 62 16.42 3.93 -9.56
C HIS A 62 15.69 3.30 -8.36
N GLN A 63 15.60 1.97 -8.35
CA GLN A 63 14.83 1.20 -7.38
C GLN A 63 15.16 1.57 -5.92
N LEU A 64 16.44 1.70 -5.59
CA LEU A 64 16.88 2.03 -4.23
C LEU A 64 16.48 3.46 -3.84
N LEU A 65 16.71 4.45 -4.71
CA LEU A 65 16.36 5.83 -4.43
C LEU A 65 14.84 6.03 -4.30
N TRP A 66 14.06 5.37 -5.16
CA TRP A 66 12.60 5.39 -5.07
C TRP A 66 12.11 4.82 -3.75
N LYS A 67 12.57 3.62 -3.38
CA LYS A 67 12.19 2.98 -2.11
C LYS A 67 12.58 3.84 -0.93
N THR A 68 13.80 4.34 -0.90
CA THR A 68 14.28 5.20 0.19
C THR A 68 13.40 6.44 0.31
N LEU A 69 13.16 7.19 -0.77
CA LEU A 69 12.32 8.39 -0.74
C LEU A 69 10.88 8.11 -0.30
N VAL A 70 10.24 7.08 -0.86
CA VAL A 70 8.84 6.75 -0.53
C VAL A 70 8.72 6.23 0.90
N ILE A 71 9.65 5.39 1.35
CA ILE A 71 9.60 4.82 2.70
C ILE A 71 9.93 5.91 3.73
N THR A 72 11.03 6.66 3.57
CA THR A 72 11.38 7.72 4.52
C THR A 72 10.34 8.83 4.55
N GLY A 73 9.91 9.33 3.38
CA GLY A 73 8.89 10.36 3.29
C GLY A 73 7.54 9.87 3.81
N GLY A 74 7.13 8.66 3.41
CA GLY A 74 5.84 8.07 3.77
C GLY A 74 5.74 7.70 5.24
N MET A 75 6.79 7.15 5.84
CA MET A 75 6.84 6.83 7.28
C MET A 75 6.84 8.10 8.13
N THR A 76 7.59 9.13 7.72
CA THR A 76 7.59 10.43 8.42
C THR A 76 6.22 11.07 8.39
N LEU A 77 5.58 11.09 7.22
CA LEU A 77 4.19 11.57 7.09
C LEU A 77 3.24 10.75 7.95
N ALA A 78 3.27 9.42 7.87
CA ALA A 78 2.41 8.56 8.68
C ALA A 78 2.53 8.86 10.17
N TYR A 79 3.76 9.00 10.69
CA TYR A 79 3.98 9.33 12.09
C TYR A 79 3.42 10.69 12.49
N LEU A 80 3.60 11.73 11.66
CA LEU A 80 3.04 13.05 11.90
C LEU A 80 1.50 13.07 11.90
N LEU A 81 0.89 12.28 11.00
CA LEU A 81 -0.57 12.16 10.90
C LEU A 81 -1.16 11.47 12.13
N ILE A 82 -0.47 10.46 12.68
CA ILE A 82 -0.91 9.75 13.88
C ILE A 82 -0.79 10.62 15.13
N ILE A 83 0.28 11.43 15.28
CA ILE A 83 0.42 12.33 16.43
C ILE A 83 -0.67 13.39 16.45
N ASN A 84 -1.02 13.94 15.28
CA ASN A 84 -2.03 15.00 15.16
C ASN A 84 -3.41 14.46 14.78
N LEU A 85 -3.74 13.24 15.23
CA LEU A 85 -4.99 12.55 14.87
C LEU A 85 -6.21 13.44 15.11
N ASN A 86 -6.78 13.94 14.01
CA ASN A 86 -7.95 14.81 13.98
C ASN A 86 -8.91 14.31 12.89
N LYS A 87 -10.19 14.59 13.04
CA LYS A 87 -11.26 14.19 12.10
C LYS A 87 -10.94 14.65 10.68
N PHE A 88 -10.38 15.85 10.52
CA PHE A 88 -9.93 16.38 9.23
C PHE A 88 -8.80 15.57 8.61
N ILE A 89 -7.86 15.06 9.41
CA ILE A 89 -6.74 14.25 8.93
C ILE A 89 -7.25 12.92 8.40
N VAL A 90 -8.12 12.23 9.15
CA VAL A 90 -8.72 10.95 8.72
C VAL A 90 -9.46 11.09 7.38
N VAL A 91 -10.20 12.18 7.19
CA VAL A 91 -10.90 12.46 5.93
C VAL A 91 -9.92 12.76 4.79
N ALA A 92 -8.89 13.58 5.04
CA ALA A 92 -7.88 13.89 4.03
C ALA A 92 -7.14 12.62 3.57
N GLU A 93 -6.83 11.75 4.51
CA GLU A 93 -6.12 10.50 4.30
C GLU A 93 -6.93 9.49 3.47
N LEU A 94 -8.24 9.39 3.74
CA LEU A 94 -9.17 8.64 2.91
C LEU A 94 -9.15 9.13 1.45
N LEU A 95 -9.18 10.45 1.24
CA LEU A 95 -9.12 11.03 -0.11
C LEU A 95 -7.80 10.73 -0.81
N ILE A 96 -6.68 10.80 -0.09
CA ILE A 96 -5.35 10.45 -0.61
C ILE A 96 -5.31 8.99 -1.02
N LEU A 97 -5.79 8.07 -0.17
CA LEU A 97 -5.87 6.64 -0.47
C LEU A 97 -6.71 6.36 -1.71
N ILE A 98 -7.87 7.02 -1.86
CA ILE A 98 -8.72 6.88 -3.05
C ILE A 98 -7.97 7.36 -4.30
N LYS A 99 -7.26 8.49 -4.24
CA LYS A 99 -6.45 8.98 -5.37
C LYS A 99 -5.34 8.01 -5.74
N ILE A 100 -4.62 7.47 -4.75
CA ILE A 100 -3.55 6.49 -4.96
C ILE A 100 -4.14 5.22 -5.56
N ALA A 101 -5.23 4.69 -5.00
CA ALA A 101 -5.92 3.52 -5.53
C ALA A 101 -6.38 3.74 -6.98
N TYR A 102 -6.97 4.90 -7.29
CA TYR A 102 -7.36 5.25 -8.65
C TYR A 102 -6.16 5.29 -9.61
N LEU A 103 -5.08 5.96 -9.22
CA LEU A 103 -3.85 6.03 -10.01
C LEU A 103 -3.22 4.65 -10.22
N PHE A 104 -3.21 3.78 -9.20
CA PHE A 104 -2.55 2.48 -9.29
C PHE A 104 -3.39 1.42 -9.99
N PHE A 105 -4.68 1.32 -9.70
CA PHE A 105 -5.56 0.25 -10.18
C PHE A 105 -6.34 0.59 -11.47
N ILE A 106 -6.73 1.86 -11.70
CA ILE A 106 -7.54 2.23 -12.88
C ILE A 106 -6.68 2.61 -14.09
N LYS A 107 -5.56 3.32 -13.89
CA LYS A 107 -4.54 3.51 -14.95
C LYS A 107 -3.64 2.27 -15.12
N GLN A 108 -4.21 1.08 -15.08
CA GLN A 108 -3.48 -0.11 -15.54
C GLN A 108 -3.59 -0.19 -17.06
N PRO A 109 -2.51 -0.03 -17.83
CA PRO A 109 -2.48 -0.67 -19.15
C PRO A 109 -2.62 -2.18 -18.91
N PRO A 110 -3.39 -2.91 -19.73
CA PRO A 110 -3.54 -4.35 -19.58
C PRO A 110 -2.14 -4.97 -19.58
N LYS A 111 -1.69 -5.49 -18.43
CA LYS A 111 -0.51 -6.35 -18.41
C LYS A 111 -0.91 -7.62 -19.14
N PRO A 112 -0.18 -8.04 -20.19
CA PRO A 112 -0.39 -9.36 -20.76
C PRO A 112 -0.20 -10.37 -19.63
N ALA A 113 -1.02 -11.42 -19.64
CA ALA A 113 -0.95 -12.52 -18.70
C ALA A 113 0.45 -13.16 -18.74
N SER A 114 1.40 -12.63 -17.96
CA SER A 114 2.75 -13.20 -17.81
C SER A 114 2.83 -14.17 -16.65
N GLY A 115 1.77 -14.26 -15.83
CA GLY A 115 1.68 -15.19 -14.72
C GLY A 115 1.65 -16.66 -15.16
N SER A 116 1.10 -16.97 -16.34
CA SER A 116 1.14 -18.35 -16.84
C SER A 116 2.55 -18.75 -17.30
N LYS A 117 3.31 -17.85 -17.93
CA LYS A 117 4.64 -18.18 -18.47
C LYS A 117 5.69 -18.40 -17.39
N GLU A 118 5.67 -17.63 -16.30
CA GLU A 118 6.60 -17.85 -15.18
C GLU A 118 6.26 -19.13 -14.40
N ILE A 119 4.97 -19.42 -14.19
CA ILE A 119 4.54 -20.64 -13.50
C ILE A 119 4.85 -21.88 -14.36
N SER A 120 4.57 -21.84 -15.66
CA SER A 120 4.95 -22.94 -16.58
C SER A 120 6.46 -23.16 -16.66
N LYS A 121 7.26 -22.09 -16.57
CA LYS A 121 8.73 -22.22 -16.56
C LYS A 121 9.25 -22.85 -15.26
N ILE A 122 8.60 -22.59 -14.13
CA ILE A 122 8.90 -23.26 -12.85
C ILE A 122 8.49 -24.73 -12.92
N GLU A 123 7.33 -25.04 -13.52
CA GLU A 123 6.82 -26.41 -13.72
C GLU A 123 7.75 -27.25 -14.62
N GLU A 124 8.20 -26.70 -15.76
CA GLU A 124 9.17 -27.33 -16.67
C GLU A 124 10.53 -27.60 -15.98
N GLN A 125 10.97 -26.70 -15.10
CA GLN A 125 12.22 -26.88 -14.33
C GLN A 125 12.08 -27.97 -13.26
N MET A 126 10.86 -28.23 -12.77
CA MET A 126 10.60 -29.31 -11.80
C MET A 126 10.44 -30.68 -12.47
N GLU A 127 9.97 -30.74 -13.72
CA GLU A 127 9.91 -31.98 -14.50
C GLU A 127 11.31 -32.53 -14.85
N GLN A 128 12.35 -31.69 -14.86
CA GLN A 128 13.75 -32.12 -15.08
C GLN A 128 14.40 -32.77 -13.85
N CYS A 129 13.67 -32.90 -12.72
CA CYS A 129 14.17 -33.53 -11.48
C CYS A 129 13.67 -34.98 -11.26
N CYS A 130 13.33 -35.72 -12.33
CA CYS A 130 13.19 -37.19 -12.31
C CYS A 130 13.72 -37.82 -13.60
#